data_AF-A0AAJ1HXI4-F1
#
_entry.id   AF-A0AAJ1HXI4-F1
#
_cell.length_a   1.000
_cell.length_b   1.000
_cell.length_c   1.000
_cell.angle_alpha   90.00
_cell.angle_beta   90.00
_cell.angle_gamma   90.00
#
_symmetry.space_group_name_H-M   'P 1'
#
loop_
_entity.id
_entity.type
_entity.pdbx_description
1 polymer ?
#
loop_
_entity_poly.entity_id
_entity_poly.type
_entity_poly.pdbx_seq_one_letter_code
_entity_poly.pdbx_strand_id
1 'polypeptide(L)'
;MGEDAELPLPELEDGFHIIAALMEVGPVSYAGMDLAPISWPEIAAWQQATRCPFRPHELQLLRSLSAAYLEQYRLSKSDACPSPEIMRPDSGEQAKKLAAHIKGVLRG
;
A
#
# COMPACT_ATOMS: atom_id res chain seq x y z
N MET A 1 -23.58 10.57 23.70
CA MET A 1 -23.13 10.64 22.30
C MET A 1 -21.62 10.65 22.39
N GLY A 2 -21.03 9.46 22.49
CA GLY A 2 -19.58 9.32 22.67
C GLY A 2 -18.93 9.69 21.35
N GLU A 3 -17.95 10.58 21.40
CA GLU A 3 -17.06 10.83 20.29
C GLU A 3 -16.43 9.50 19.92
N ASP A 4 -16.69 9.03 18.70
CA ASP A 4 -15.90 7.97 18.06
C ASP A 4 -14.49 8.53 17.85
N ALA A 5 -13.74 8.65 18.95
CA ALA A 5 -12.36 9.09 18.94
C ALA A 5 -11.58 7.99 18.21
N GLU A 6 -11.36 8.21 16.92
CA GLU A 6 -10.50 7.39 16.08
C GLU A 6 -9.15 7.29 16.80
N LEU A 7 -8.89 6.13 17.38
CA LEU A 7 -7.67 5.90 18.14
C LEU A 7 -6.51 6.13 17.16
N PRO A 8 -5.49 6.92 17.55
CA PRO A 8 -4.32 7.08 16.71
C PRO A 8 -3.74 5.69 16.44
N LEU A 9 -3.46 5.40 15.17
CA LEU A 9 -2.80 4.16 14.80
C LEU A 9 -1.52 4.02 15.63
N PRO A 10 -1.26 2.85 16.24
CA PRO A 10 -0.05 2.66 17.02
C PRO A 10 1.17 2.88 16.13
N GLU A 11 2.22 3.44 16.71
CA GLU A 11 3.51 3.56 16.02
C GLU A 11 4.04 2.14 15.72
N LEU A 12 4.29 1.86 14.44
CA LEU A 12 4.88 0.59 14.01
C LEU A 12 6.38 0.64 14.29
N GLU A 13 6.82 -0.05 15.35
CA GLU A 13 8.25 -0.17 15.69
C GLU A 13 9.01 -1.12 14.74
N ASP A 14 8.31 -2.02 14.05
CA ASP A 14 8.88 -3.08 13.21
C ASP A 14 7.95 -3.45 12.03
N GLY A 15 8.44 -4.24 11.07
CA GLY A 15 7.68 -4.75 9.91
C GLY A 15 8.25 -4.35 8.55
N PHE A 16 9.28 -3.50 8.52
CA PHE A 16 9.94 -3.07 7.29
C PHE A 16 10.56 -4.24 6.51
N HIS A 17 10.99 -5.30 7.19
CA HIS A 17 11.51 -6.51 6.55
C HIS A 17 10.48 -7.21 5.66
N ILE A 18 9.18 -7.12 5.99
CA ILE A 18 8.11 -7.71 5.20
C ILE A 18 7.90 -6.92 3.91
N ILE A 19 7.99 -5.58 3.99
CA ILE A 19 7.92 -4.71 2.80
C ILE A 19 9.15 -4.94 1.91
N ALA A 20 10.34 -5.06 2.51
CA ALA A 20 11.56 -5.38 1.78
C ALA A 20 11.43 -6.73 1.06
N ALA A 21 10.93 -7.76 1.75
CA ALA A 21 10.65 -9.06 1.16
C ALA A 21 9.62 -9.00 0.03
N LEU A 22 8.54 -8.20 0.16
CA LEU A 22 7.57 -8.01 -0.91
C LEU A 22 8.23 -7.46 -2.19
N MET A 23 9.10 -6.47 -2.04
CA MET A 23 9.81 -5.87 -3.16
C MET A 23 10.87 -6.79 -3.76
N GLU A 24 11.50 -7.64 -2.93
CA GLU A 24 12.50 -8.61 -3.37
C GLU A 24 11.89 -9.81 -4.10
N VAL A 25 10.79 -10.38 -3.58
CA VAL A 25 10.03 -11.45 -4.25
C VAL A 25 9.43 -10.94 -5.57
N GLY A 26 9.06 -9.66 -5.60
CA GLY A 26 8.25 -9.03 -6.64
C GLY A 26 6.81 -8.90 -6.14
N PRO A 27 6.23 -7.69 -6.10
CA PRO A 27 4.97 -7.43 -5.38
C PRO A 27 3.73 -8.08 -6.01
N VAL A 28 3.84 -8.59 -7.24
CA VAL A 28 2.79 -9.24 -8.02
C VAL A 28 3.37 -10.41 -8.81
N SER A 29 2.52 -11.36 -9.16
CA SER A 29 2.80 -12.50 -10.04
C SER A 29 2.03 -12.36 -11.37
N TYR A 30 2.42 -13.16 -12.37
CA TYR A 30 1.72 -13.27 -13.64
C TYR A 30 0.83 -14.51 -13.66
N ALA A 31 -0.48 -14.31 -13.84
CA ALA A 31 -1.46 -15.38 -13.97
C ALA A 31 -2.06 -15.34 -15.39
N GLY A 32 -1.33 -15.93 -16.34
CA GLY A 32 -1.71 -15.89 -17.76
C GLY A 32 -1.53 -14.50 -18.36
N MET A 33 -2.63 -13.83 -18.71
CA MET A 33 -2.62 -12.49 -19.32
C MET A 33 -2.85 -11.34 -18.32
N ASP A 34 -3.10 -11.66 -17.05
CA ASP A 34 -3.33 -10.65 -16.01
C ASP A 34 -2.34 -10.82 -14.85
N LEU A 35 -2.27 -9.80 -13.99
CA LEU A 35 -1.53 -9.82 -12.75
C LEU A 35 -2.35 -10.46 -11.64
N ALA A 36 -1.66 -11.18 -10.77
CA ALA A 36 -2.22 -11.78 -9.56
C ALA A 36 -1.34 -11.47 -8.35
N PRO A 37 -1.88 -11.54 -7.12
CA PRO A 37 -1.04 -11.51 -5.93
C PRO A 37 -0.05 -12.68 -5.92
N ILE A 38 1.10 -12.51 -5.28
CA ILE A 38 2.14 -13.54 -5.16
C ILE A 38 1.54 -14.83 -4.60
N SER A 39 1.77 -15.94 -5.28
CA SER A 39 1.27 -17.26 -4.93
C SER A 39 2.04 -17.91 -3.78
N TRP A 40 1.41 -18.83 -3.06
CA TRP A 40 2.10 -19.62 -2.02
C TRP A 40 3.31 -20.40 -2.53
N PRO A 41 3.28 -21.03 -3.72
CA PRO A 41 4.47 -21.66 -4.29
C PRO A 41 5.63 -20.69 -4.53
N GLU A 42 5.37 -19.47 -5.01
CA GLU A 42 6.42 -18.45 -5.22
C GLU A 42 7.04 -18.01 -3.89
N ILE A 43 6.20 -17.77 -2.87
CA ILE A 43 6.66 -17.45 -1.51
C ILE A 43 7.54 -18.58 -0.97
N ALA A 44 7.11 -19.84 -1.12
CA ALA A 44 7.86 -21.00 -0.67
C ALA A 44 9.21 -21.14 -1.40
N ALA A 45 9.22 -20.95 -2.72
CA ALA A 45 10.44 -20.97 -3.53
C ALA A 45 11.42 -19.85 -3.13
N TRP A 46 10.91 -18.65 -2.91
CA TRP A 46 11.71 -17.52 -2.44
C TRP A 46 12.31 -17.80 -1.06
N GLN A 47 11.52 -18.28 -0.09
CA GLN A 47 12.04 -18.63 1.23
C GLN A 47 13.13 -19.72 1.17
N GLN A 48 12.98 -20.70 0.28
CA GLN A 48 14.01 -21.73 0.08
C GLN A 48 15.29 -21.14 -0.50
N ALA A 49 15.19 -20.20 -1.45
CA ALA A 49 16.33 -19.57 -2.10
C ALA A 49 17.07 -18.60 -1.17
N THR A 50 16.36 -17.75 -0.43
CA THR A 50 16.95 -16.73 0.45
C THR A 50 17.30 -17.25 1.84
N ARG A 51 16.74 -18.40 2.22
CA ARG A 51 16.80 -18.95 3.58
C ARG A 51 16.34 -17.95 4.65
N CYS A 52 15.43 -17.05 4.28
CA CYS A 52 14.88 -16.07 5.21
C CYS A 52 13.70 -16.67 5.98
N PRO A 53 13.80 -16.86 7.32
CA PRO A 53 12.71 -17.42 8.11
C PRO A 53 11.65 -16.35 8.35
N PHE A 54 10.44 -16.59 7.85
CA PHE A 54 9.25 -15.78 8.16
C PHE A 54 8.29 -16.61 9.01
N ARG A 55 7.65 -15.96 9.99
CA ARG A 55 6.58 -16.59 10.79
C ARG A 55 5.31 -16.72 9.94
N PRO A 56 4.41 -17.67 10.26
CA PRO A 56 3.20 -17.91 9.47
C PRO A 56 2.33 -16.65 9.25
N HIS A 57 2.19 -15.80 10.27
CA HIS A 57 1.42 -14.55 10.15
C HIS A 57 2.12 -13.50 9.29
N GLU A 58 3.45 -13.50 9.23
CA GLU A 58 4.22 -12.59 8.36
C GLU A 58 4.08 -13.01 6.89
N LEU A 59 4.00 -14.31 6.62
CA LEU A 59 3.71 -14.82 5.27
C LEU A 59 2.29 -14.51 4.82
N GLN A 60 1.32 -14.61 5.74
CA GLN A 60 -0.05 -14.16 5.47
C GLN A 60 -0.09 -12.65 5.18
N LEU A 61 0.63 -11.85 5.99
CA LEU A 61 0.74 -10.41 5.78
C LEU A 61 1.40 -10.07 4.45
N LEU A 62 2.51 -10.74 4.10
CA LEU A 62 3.20 -10.57 2.82
C LEU A 62 2.26 -10.78 1.62
N ARG A 63 1.45 -11.85 1.66
CA ARG A 63 0.48 -12.14 0.60
C ARG A 63 -0.67 -11.12 0.59
N SER A 64 -1.14 -10.66 1.74
CA SER A 64 -2.15 -9.59 1.85
C SER A 64 -1.62 -8.27 1.29
N LEU A 65 -0.36 -7.91 1.58
CA LEU A 65 0.30 -6.72 1.04
C LEU A 65 0.42 -6.80 -0.49
N SER A 66 0.74 -7.97 -1.04
CA SER A 66 0.75 -8.19 -2.49
C SER A 66 -0.63 -7.94 -3.12
N ALA A 67 -1.71 -8.40 -2.47
CA ALA A 67 -3.07 -8.15 -2.95
C ALA A 67 -3.44 -6.65 -2.90
N ALA A 68 -3.14 -5.98 -1.79
CA ALA A 68 -3.38 -4.54 -1.64
C ALA A 68 -2.54 -3.72 -2.64
N TYR A 69 -1.30 -4.10 -2.88
CA TYR A 69 -0.44 -3.49 -3.89
C TYR A 69 -1.06 -3.61 -5.29
N LEU A 70 -1.53 -4.81 -5.67
CA LEU A 70 -2.15 -5.05 -6.97
C LEU A 70 -3.44 -4.24 -7.15
N GLU A 71 -4.27 -4.16 -6.12
CA GLU A 71 -5.48 -3.33 -6.12
C GLU A 71 -5.12 -1.86 -6.36
N GLN A 72 -4.17 -1.32 -5.60
CA GLN A 72 -3.74 0.05 -5.78
C GLN A 72 -3.06 0.29 -7.13
N TYR A 73 -2.30 -0.68 -7.63
CA TYR A 73 -1.73 -0.62 -8.97
C TYR A 73 -2.82 -0.53 -10.05
N ARG A 74 -3.92 -1.29 -9.92
CA ARG A 74 -5.07 -1.19 -10.83
C ARG A 74 -5.76 0.17 -10.72
N LEU A 75 -5.98 0.66 -9.50
CA LEU A 75 -6.55 1.99 -9.28
C LEU A 75 -5.69 3.09 -9.93
N SER A 76 -4.36 3.00 -9.79
CA SER A 76 -3.42 3.97 -10.36
C SER A 76 -3.43 4.08 -11.89
N LYS A 77 -4.00 3.08 -12.59
CA LYS A 77 -4.18 3.15 -14.05
C LYS A 77 -5.39 3.97 -14.48
N SER A 78 -6.29 4.30 -13.55
CA SER A 78 -7.41 5.19 -13.82
C SER A 78 -6.96 6.65 -13.80
N ASP A 79 -7.40 7.43 -14.78
CA ASP A 79 -7.16 8.88 -14.83
C ASP A 79 -7.77 9.62 -13.62
N ALA A 80 -8.75 9.00 -12.93
CA ALA A 80 -9.35 9.52 -11.72
C ALA A 80 -8.55 9.23 -10.44
N CYS A 81 -7.46 8.45 -10.52
CA CYS A 81 -6.64 8.16 -9.35
C CYS A 81 -5.82 9.40 -8.96
N PRO A 82 -5.95 9.91 -7.73
CA PRO A 82 -5.18 11.06 -7.28
C PRO A 82 -3.68 10.76 -7.29
N SER A 83 -2.86 11.78 -7.57
CA SER A 83 -1.41 11.68 -7.50
C SER A 83 -0.96 11.19 -6.13
N PRO A 84 0.06 10.33 -6.03
CA PRO A 84 0.60 9.86 -4.75
C PRO A 84 0.99 10.99 -3.79
N GLU A 85 1.39 12.15 -4.31
CA GLU A 85 1.73 13.33 -3.51
C GLU A 85 0.52 13.91 -2.77
N ILE A 86 -0.68 13.73 -3.32
CA ILE A 86 -1.97 14.16 -2.72
C ILE A 86 -2.48 13.10 -1.72
N MET A 87 -2.12 11.82 -1.95
CA MET A 87 -2.49 10.71 -1.07
C MET A 87 -1.56 10.55 0.14
N ARG A 88 -0.38 11.21 0.11
CA ARG A 88 0.43 11.40 1.31
C ARG A 88 -0.48 12.06 2.35
N PRO A 89 -0.65 11.50 3.56
CA PRO A 89 -1.50 12.13 4.56
C PRO A 89 -0.94 13.52 4.82
N ASP A 90 -1.63 14.51 4.27
CA ASP A 90 -1.30 15.90 4.46
C ASP A 90 -1.36 16.14 5.97
N SER A 91 -0.26 16.65 6.52
CA SER A 91 -0.41 17.55 7.66
C SER A 91 -1.42 18.59 7.18
N GLY A 92 -2.59 18.71 7.81
CA GLY A 92 -3.83 19.31 7.27
C GLY A 92 -3.79 20.77 6.79
N GLU A 93 -2.60 21.34 6.60
CA GLU A 93 -2.26 22.64 6.04
C GLU A 93 -2.32 22.68 4.50
N GLN A 94 -1.92 21.62 3.80
CA GLN A 94 -1.89 21.61 2.32
C GLN A 94 -3.29 21.47 1.69
N ALA A 95 -4.17 20.63 2.25
CA ALA A 95 -5.59 20.60 1.91
C ALA A 95 -6.27 21.99 2.03
N LYS A 96 -5.90 22.78 3.06
CA LYS A 96 -6.39 24.15 3.23
C LYS A 96 -5.87 25.10 2.14
N LYS A 97 -4.59 24.96 1.75
CA LYS A 97 -3.99 25.76 0.65
C LYS A 97 -4.64 25.46 -0.70
N LEU A 98 -4.91 24.18 -1.00
CA LEU A 98 -5.57 23.78 -2.24
C LEU A 98 -7.02 24.32 -2.32
N ALA A 99 -7.78 24.21 -1.23
CA ALA A 99 -9.14 24.75 -1.15
C ALA A 99 -9.18 26.28 -1.34
N ALA A 100 -8.21 27.00 -0.76
CA ALA A 100 -8.08 28.45 -0.95
C ALA A 100 -7.75 28.80 -2.40
N HIS A 101 -6.86 28.03 -3.05
CA HIS A 101 -6.47 28.26 -4.43
C HIS A 101 -7.62 27.99 -5.41
N ILE A 102 -8.33 26.86 -5.29
CA ILE A 102 -9.50 26.52 -6.10
C ILE A 102 -10.58 27.61 -5.98
N LYS A 103 -10.84 28.10 -4.76
CA LYS A 103 -11.81 29.17 -4.50
C LYS A 103 -11.41 30.51 -5.13
N GLY A 104 -10.11 30.76 -5.29
CA GLY A 104 -9.59 31.93 -6.00
C GLY A 104 -9.80 31.84 -7.51
N VAL A 105 -9.52 30.67 -8.11
CA VAL A 105 -9.70 30.42 -9.55
C VAL A 105 -11.18 30.49 -9.96
N LEU A 106 -12.10 30.00 -9.12
CA LEU A 106 -13.54 30.04 -9.41
C LEU A 106 -14.20 31.41 -9.20
N ARG A 107 -13.47 32.38 -8.65
CA ARG A 107 -13.96 33.74 -8.38
C ARG A 107 -13.37 34.82 -9.29
N GLY A 108 -12.40 34.44 -10.14
CA GLY A 108 -11.90 35.27 -11.24
C GLY A 108 -12.60 34.90 -12.55
#